data_AF-A0A846VYR7-F1
#
_entry.id   AF-A0A846VYR7-F1
#
_cell.length_a   1.000
_cell.length_b   1.000
_cell.length_c   1.000
_cell.angle_alpha   90.00
_cell.angle_beta   90.00
_cell.angle_gamma   90.00
#
_symmetry.space_group_name_H-M   'P 1'
#
loop_
_entity.id
_entity.type
_entity.pdbx_description
1 polymer ?
#
loop_
_entity_poly.entity_id
_entity_poly.type
_entity_poly.pdbx_seq_one_letter_code
_entity_poly.pdbx_strand_id
1 'polypeptide(L)'
;MTGFAHRMRRLFGTGTDSAPTVFETTPLRPEFAGEHLPGNRVWDGTHVTYLDEQARLRFRLQARDGLLHTADGALFDTTAASTLWSPEGGRAIFVMDAAGTLYSSPQHLLGRFHHSSFLAGGPVAAAGEIVARQGRVLLVSDHSTHYRPPRRFTRQVPLALRAQGIEAGDLPLEMRSQEP
;
A
#
# COMPACT_ATOMS: atom_id res chain seq x y z
N MET A 1 5.80 63.67 1.65
CA MET A 1 6.82 62.98 2.46
C MET A 1 6.08 62.03 3.40
N THR A 2 5.97 60.74 3.01
CA THR A 2 6.50 59.56 3.74
C THR A 2 5.55 59.06 4.85
N GLY A 3 5.11 57.80 5.01
CA GLY A 3 5.30 56.49 4.37
C GLY A 3 4.16 55.55 4.84
N PHE A 4 3.62 54.67 3.98
CA PHE A 4 3.88 53.22 3.89
C PHE A 4 3.74 52.37 5.18
N ALA A 5 2.70 51.52 5.16
CA ALA A 5 2.53 50.14 5.68
C ALA A 5 2.94 49.75 7.13
N HIS A 6 1.98 49.20 7.91
CA HIS A 6 2.00 47.79 8.39
C HIS A 6 0.91 47.51 9.45
N ARG A 7 0.06 46.50 9.21
CA ARG A 7 -0.19 45.39 10.16
C ARG A 7 -1.12 44.33 9.54
N MET A 8 -0.52 43.38 8.83
CA MET A 8 -1.10 42.03 8.71
C MET A 8 -0.83 41.29 10.02
N ARG A 9 -1.88 40.95 10.76
CA ARG A 9 -1.81 39.93 11.83
C ARG A 9 -1.87 38.56 11.17
N ARG A 10 -0.76 37.83 11.28
CA ARG A 10 -0.62 36.40 10.97
C ARG A 10 -1.71 35.59 11.68
N LEU A 11 -2.38 34.73 10.93
CA LEU A 11 -3.05 33.53 11.41
C LEU A 11 -2.61 32.39 10.50
N PHE A 12 -1.36 31.95 10.67
CA PHE A 12 -0.95 30.62 10.22
C PHE A 12 -1.20 29.67 11.39
N GLY A 13 -2.32 28.94 11.34
CA GLY A 13 -2.47 27.73 12.12
C GLY A 13 -1.59 26.66 11.48
N THR A 14 -0.45 26.37 12.10
CA THR A 14 0.37 25.19 11.76
C THR A 14 -0.15 24.02 12.60
N GLY A 15 -1.21 23.39 12.13
CA GLY A 15 -1.48 22.02 12.55
C GLY A 15 -0.43 21.13 11.91
N THR A 16 0.60 20.76 12.65
CA THR A 16 1.42 19.60 12.28
C THR A 16 0.54 18.38 12.45
N ASP A 17 -0.08 17.97 11.35
CA ASP A 17 -0.77 16.69 11.24
C ASP A 17 0.31 15.59 11.28
N SER A 18 0.80 15.29 12.48
CA SER A 18 1.76 14.22 12.70
C SER A 18 1.04 12.90 12.40
N ALA A 19 1.54 12.16 11.41
CA ALA A 19 0.99 10.87 11.06
C ALA A 19 0.95 9.92 12.28
N PRO A 20 -0.01 8.97 12.33
CA PRO A 20 -0.08 7.97 13.39
C PRO A 20 1.25 7.23 13.53
N THR A 21 1.66 6.94 14.76
CA THR A 21 2.83 6.09 15.03
C THR A 21 2.55 4.62 14.74
N VAL A 22 1.28 4.22 14.74
CA VAL A 22 0.79 2.89 14.35
C VAL A 22 -0.54 3.06 13.61
N PHE A 23 -0.69 2.38 12.49
CA PHE A 23 -1.91 2.36 11.68
C PHE A 23 -2.84 1.21 12.12
N GLU A 24 -4.16 1.42 12.00
CA GLU A 24 -5.14 0.36 12.25
C GLU A 24 -4.97 -0.76 11.24
N THR A 25 -5.20 -2.01 11.68
CA THR A 25 -5.08 -3.19 10.81
C THR A 25 -6.37 -4.01 10.75
N THR A 26 -6.57 -4.71 9.63
CA THR A 26 -7.60 -5.74 9.44
C THR A 26 -6.95 -7.11 9.27
N PRO A 27 -7.53 -8.18 9.87
CA PRO A 27 -7.01 -9.54 9.68
C PRO A 27 -7.29 -10.05 8.26
N LEU A 28 -6.58 -11.11 7.88
CA LEU A 28 -6.91 -11.92 6.72
C LEU A 28 -8.34 -12.47 6.87
N ARG A 29 -9.11 -12.51 5.78
CA ARG A 29 -10.46 -13.08 5.83
C ARG A 29 -10.38 -14.59 6.14
N PRO A 30 -11.26 -15.12 7.02
CA PRO A 30 -11.18 -16.51 7.47
C PRO A 30 -11.19 -17.56 6.37
N GLU A 31 -11.82 -17.28 5.22
CA GLU A 31 -11.89 -18.19 4.07
C GLU A 31 -10.52 -18.46 3.41
N PHE A 32 -9.53 -17.59 3.63
CA PHE A 32 -8.15 -17.77 3.14
C PHE A 32 -7.20 -18.30 4.23
N ALA A 33 -7.70 -18.55 5.44
CA ALA A 33 -6.87 -19.07 6.52
C ALA A 33 -6.30 -20.45 6.14
N GLY A 34 -4.97 -20.60 6.29
CA GLY A 34 -4.28 -21.86 5.98
C GLY A 34 -4.01 -22.11 4.49
N GLU A 35 -4.27 -21.15 3.61
CA GLU A 35 -4.02 -21.27 2.16
C GLU A 35 -2.55 -21.53 1.76
N HIS A 36 -1.61 -21.30 2.70
CA HIS A 36 -0.18 -21.55 2.52
C HIS A 36 0.19 -23.02 2.77
N LEU A 37 -0.70 -23.80 3.37
CA LEU A 37 -0.44 -25.20 3.67
C LEU A 37 -0.58 -26.05 2.40
N PRO A 38 0.36 -26.95 2.11
CA PRO A 38 0.17 -27.96 1.06
C PRO A 38 -1.10 -28.78 1.31
N GLY A 39 -1.93 -28.94 0.28
CA GLY A 39 -3.21 -29.67 0.39
C GLY A 39 -4.32 -28.91 1.12
N ASN A 40 -4.20 -27.59 1.25
CA ASN A 40 -5.27 -26.73 1.77
C ASN A 40 -6.55 -26.82 0.91
N ARG A 41 -7.67 -26.36 1.48
CA ARG A 41 -8.99 -26.37 0.82
C ARG A 41 -9.29 -25.11 0.00
N VAL A 42 -8.41 -24.11 0.05
CA VAL A 42 -8.61 -22.80 -0.59
C VAL A 42 -8.19 -22.86 -2.06
N TRP A 43 -7.06 -23.52 -2.33
CA TRP A 43 -6.44 -23.61 -3.64
C TRP A 43 -6.25 -25.08 -4.05
N ASP A 44 -6.94 -25.51 -5.10
CA ASP A 44 -6.83 -26.87 -5.61
C ASP A 44 -5.43 -27.11 -6.20
N GLY A 45 -4.73 -28.11 -5.66
CA GLY A 45 -3.38 -28.51 -6.11
C GLY A 45 -2.27 -27.47 -5.93
N THR A 46 -2.52 -26.32 -5.30
CA THR A 46 -1.55 -25.23 -5.10
C THR A 46 -1.64 -24.65 -3.67
N HIS A 47 -0.70 -23.78 -3.32
CA HIS A 47 -0.68 -23.09 -2.03
C HIS A 47 0.06 -21.76 -2.16
N VAL A 48 -0.38 -20.78 -1.38
CA VAL A 48 0.22 -19.45 -1.38
C VAL A 48 1.55 -19.48 -0.65
N THR A 49 2.60 -18.95 -1.27
CA THR A 49 3.88 -18.79 -0.59
C THR A 49 3.78 -17.66 0.42
N TYR A 50 3.91 -17.98 1.70
CA TYR A 50 4.09 -16.99 2.76
C TYR A 50 5.58 -16.67 2.90
N LEU A 51 5.88 -15.37 2.92
CA LEU A 51 7.25 -14.88 3.02
C LEU A 51 7.63 -14.76 4.49
N ASP A 52 8.83 -15.20 4.82
CA ASP A 52 9.47 -14.83 6.08
C ASP A 52 9.93 -13.36 6.06
N GLU A 53 10.44 -12.90 7.18
CA GLU A 53 10.89 -11.52 7.35
C GLU A 53 12.02 -11.12 6.39
N GLN A 54 12.96 -12.03 6.11
CA GLN A 54 14.06 -11.75 5.21
C GLN A 54 13.57 -11.71 3.75
N ALA A 55 12.74 -12.68 3.36
CA ALA A 55 12.21 -12.82 2.02
C ALA A 55 11.29 -11.65 1.64
N ARG A 56 10.50 -11.09 2.58
CA ARG A 56 9.65 -9.93 2.28
C ARG A 56 10.43 -8.64 2.06
N LEU A 57 11.67 -8.51 2.55
CA LEU A 57 12.48 -7.30 2.35
C LEU A 57 12.72 -6.99 0.88
N ARG A 58 12.77 -8.00 0.01
CA ARG A 58 12.91 -7.80 -1.45
C ARG A 58 11.73 -7.08 -2.09
N PHE A 59 10.58 -7.05 -1.42
CA PHE A 59 9.36 -6.38 -1.89
C PHE A 59 9.08 -5.07 -1.15
N ARG A 60 9.88 -4.73 -0.15
CA ARG A 60 9.72 -3.51 0.62
C ARG A 60 9.98 -2.30 -0.26
N LEU A 61 9.02 -1.37 -0.29
CA LEU A 61 9.21 -0.06 -0.89
C LEU A 61 9.89 0.87 0.10
N GLN A 62 10.73 1.76 -0.42
CA GLN A 62 11.54 2.68 0.38
C GLN A 62 11.34 4.10 -0.12
N ALA A 63 11.03 5.03 0.77
CA ALA A 63 10.98 6.44 0.44
C ALA A 63 12.38 7.06 0.49
N ARG A 64 12.79 7.71 -0.59
CA ARG A 64 14.06 8.45 -0.71
C ARG A 64 13.83 9.65 -1.63
N ASP A 65 14.29 10.83 -1.21
CA ASP A 65 14.20 12.07 -2.00
C ASP A 65 12.78 12.38 -2.54
N GLY A 66 11.75 12.04 -1.75
CA GLY A 66 10.34 12.22 -2.11
C GLY A 66 9.78 11.23 -3.13
N LEU A 67 10.53 10.17 -3.47
CA LEU A 67 10.15 9.12 -4.41
C LEU A 67 10.17 7.74 -3.75
N LEU A 68 9.34 6.83 -4.26
CA LEU A 68 9.39 5.42 -3.88
C LEU A 68 10.40 4.65 -4.73
N HIS A 69 11.18 3.82 -4.03
CA HIS A 69 12.17 2.94 -4.61
C HIS A 69 11.86 1.49 -4.24
N THR A 70 12.21 0.57 -5.13
CA THR A 70 12.27 -0.87 -4.84
C THR A 70 13.45 -1.19 -3.93
N ALA A 71 13.50 -2.40 -3.39
CA ALA A 71 14.53 -2.82 -2.42
C ALA A 71 15.96 -2.78 -2.98
N ASP A 72 16.13 -2.91 -4.30
CA ASP A 72 17.40 -2.76 -5.03
C ASP A 72 17.78 -1.31 -5.34
N GLY A 73 16.93 -0.34 -4.97
CA GLY A 73 17.17 1.08 -5.15
C GLY A 73 16.67 1.66 -6.48
N ALA A 74 16.08 0.87 -7.38
CA ALA A 74 15.46 1.40 -8.59
C ALA A 74 14.18 2.19 -8.25
N LEU A 75 13.79 3.13 -9.13
CA LEU A 75 12.53 3.85 -8.99
C LEU A 75 11.36 2.87 -9.12
N PHE A 76 10.41 2.94 -8.20
CA PHE A 76 9.24 2.08 -8.25
C PHE A 76 8.35 2.45 -9.44
N ASP A 77 8.15 1.49 -10.33
CA ASP A 77 7.39 1.68 -11.56
C ASP A 77 6.55 0.44 -11.86
N THR A 78 5.25 0.62 -12.04
CA THR A 78 4.30 -0.47 -12.30
C THR A 78 3.91 -0.58 -13.78
N THR A 79 4.60 0.09 -14.71
CA THR A 79 4.19 0.16 -16.13
C THR A 79 4.11 -1.21 -16.77
N ALA A 80 5.11 -2.05 -16.50
CA ALA A 80 5.18 -3.41 -17.03
C ALA A 80 4.48 -4.45 -16.13
N ALA A 81 3.88 -4.03 -15.01
CA ALA A 81 3.20 -4.92 -14.08
C ALA A 81 1.78 -5.22 -14.57
N SER A 82 1.27 -6.40 -14.25
CA SER A 82 -0.14 -6.75 -14.42
C SER A 82 -0.59 -7.61 -13.25
N THR A 83 -1.89 -7.57 -12.96
CA THR A 83 -2.47 -8.36 -11.86
C THR A 83 -3.60 -9.23 -12.41
N LEU A 84 -4.08 -10.19 -11.60
CA LEU A 84 -5.29 -10.95 -11.93
C LEU A 84 -6.54 -10.07 -12.09
N TRP A 85 -6.53 -8.85 -11.54
CA TRP A 85 -7.64 -7.91 -11.58
C TRP A 85 -7.54 -6.88 -12.69
N SER A 86 -6.31 -6.55 -13.07
CA SER A 86 -5.97 -5.62 -14.14
C SER A 86 -4.98 -6.27 -15.11
N PRO A 87 -5.45 -7.24 -15.92
CA PRO A 87 -4.62 -7.91 -16.91
C PRO A 87 -4.15 -6.97 -18.02
N GLU A 88 -4.84 -5.84 -18.23
CA GLU A 88 -4.42 -4.75 -19.12
C GLU A 88 -3.11 -4.06 -18.66
N GLY A 89 -2.70 -4.29 -17.42
CA GLY A 89 -1.40 -3.88 -16.89
C GLY A 89 -1.40 -2.51 -16.20
N GLY A 90 -0.20 -2.06 -15.85
CA GLY A 90 0.04 -0.79 -15.18
C GLY A 90 -0.15 -0.80 -13.66
N ARG A 91 -0.50 -1.95 -13.06
CA ARG A 91 -0.86 -2.11 -11.64
C ARG A 91 -0.08 -3.26 -11.00
N ALA A 92 0.28 -3.08 -9.74
CA ALA A 92 0.91 -4.09 -8.91
C ALA A 92 0.09 -4.32 -7.64
N ILE A 93 0.12 -5.52 -7.06
CA ILE A 93 -0.48 -5.74 -5.74
C ILE A 93 0.41 -5.13 -4.66
N PHE A 94 -0.20 -4.58 -3.63
CA PHE A 94 0.52 -4.07 -2.47
C PHE A 94 -0.19 -4.39 -1.15
N VAL A 95 0.57 -4.42 -0.07
CA VAL A 95 0.06 -4.30 1.30
C VAL A 95 0.83 -3.24 2.07
N MET A 96 0.22 -2.73 3.13
CA MET A 96 0.85 -1.87 4.12
C MET A 96 0.79 -2.54 5.48
N ASP A 97 1.89 -2.57 6.23
CA ASP A 97 1.89 -3.04 7.62
C ASP A 97 1.47 -1.94 8.62
N ALA A 98 1.36 -2.30 9.90
CA ALA A 98 0.95 -1.38 10.97
C ALA A 98 1.95 -0.22 11.18
N ALA A 99 3.19 -0.35 10.75
CA ALA A 99 4.21 0.71 10.82
C ALA A 99 4.18 1.64 9.59
N GLY A 100 3.26 1.40 8.64
CA GLY A 100 3.17 2.17 7.40
C GLY A 100 4.17 1.72 6.33
N THR A 101 4.87 0.59 6.52
CA THR A 101 5.76 0.05 5.50
C THR A 101 4.95 -0.58 4.38
N LEU A 102 5.21 -0.15 3.14
CA LEU A 102 4.59 -0.73 1.96
C LEU A 102 5.43 -1.87 1.39
N TYR A 103 4.75 -2.93 0.97
CA TYR A 103 5.31 -4.04 0.20
C TYR A 103 4.54 -4.17 -1.10
N SER A 104 5.23 -4.34 -2.22
CA SER A 104 4.58 -4.44 -3.53
C SER A 104 5.26 -5.47 -4.42
N SER A 105 4.47 -6.09 -5.29
CA SER A 105 4.97 -7.03 -6.29
C SER A 105 4.21 -6.85 -7.62
N PRO A 106 4.91 -6.84 -8.77
CA PRO A 106 4.27 -6.94 -10.07
C PRO A 106 3.66 -8.34 -10.31
N GLN A 107 3.96 -9.31 -9.44
CA GLN A 107 3.45 -10.66 -9.54
C GLN A 107 2.17 -10.80 -8.71
N HIS A 108 1.08 -11.17 -9.37
CA HIS A 108 -0.15 -11.62 -8.73
C HIS A 108 -0.51 -12.98 -9.35
N LEU A 109 -0.16 -14.06 -8.66
CA LEU A 109 -0.18 -15.41 -9.21
C LEU A 109 -1.24 -16.24 -8.50
N LEU A 110 -2.25 -16.68 -9.26
CA LEU A 110 -3.40 -17.42 -8.72
C LEU A 110 -2.92 -18.66 -7.95
N GLY A 111 -3.34 -18.76 -6.68
CA GLY A 111 -3.01 -19.86 -5.78
C GLY A 111 -1.54 -19.97 -5.39
N ARG A 112 -0.71 -18.96 -5.69
CA ARG A 112 0.75 -19.00 -5.44
C ARG A 112 1.31 -17.74 -4.79
N PHE A 113 0.86 -16.56 -5.21
CA PHE A 113 1.36 -15.30 -4.68
C PHE A 113 0.26 -14.23 -4.68
N HIS A 114 -0.16 -13.84 -3.49
CA HIS A 114 -1.26 -12.90 -3.25
C HIS A 114 -0.87 -11.88 -2.17
N HIS A 115 -1.78 -10.96 -1.82
CA HIS A 115 -1.57 -9.99 -0.73
C HIS A 115 -1.13 -10.65 0.58
N SER A 116 -1.67 -11.83 0.88
CA SER A 116 -1.34 -12.60 2.08
C SER A 116 0.11 -13.08 2.13
N SER A 117 0.79 -13.19 0.97
CA SER A 117 2.19 -13.59 0.90
C SER A 117 3.11 -12.66 1.68
N PHE A 118 2.88 -11.34 1.62
CA PHE A 118 3.80 -10.33 2.14
C PHE A 118 4.01 -10.38 3.65
N LEU A 119 2.93 -10.58 4.42
CA LEU A 119 2.95 -10.62 5.88
C LEU A 119 2.60 -12.01 6.43
N ALA A 120 2.78 -13.05 5.62
CA ALA A 120 2.47 -14.44 5.99
C ALA A 120 1.05 -14.64 6.57
N GLY A 121 0.05 -14.03 5.92
CA GLY A 121 -1.36 -14.06 6.35
C GLY A 121 -1.67 -13.21 7.60
N GLY A 122 -0.69 -12.45 8.10
CA GLY A 122 -0.86 -11.52 9.21
C GLY A 122 -1.73 -10.30 8.86
N PRO A 123 -2.15 -9.52 9.87
CA PRO A 123 -3.01 -8.37 9.66
C PRO A 123 -2.30 -7.25 8.87
N VAL A 124 -3.07 -6.53 8.05
CA VAL A 124 -2.58 -5.44 7.18
C VAL A 124 -3.27 -4.12 7.51
N ALA A 125 -2.56 -3.01 7.39
CA ALA A 125 -3.11 -1.67 7.51
C ALA A 125 -3.74 -1.16 6.20
N ALA A 126 -3.37 -1.75 5.07
CA ALA A 126 -4.04 -1.59 3.78
C ALA A 126 -3.66 -2.75 2.85
N ALA A 127 -4.50 -3.06 1.88
CA ALA A 127 -4.20 -4.01 0.81
C ALA A 127 -5.00 -3.68 -0.45
N GLY A 128 -4.37 -3.78 -1.61
CA GLY A 128 -5.04 -3.55 -2.89
C GLY A 128 -4.07 -3.49 -4.05
N GLU A 129 -4.33 -2.60 -5.00
CA GLU A 129 -3.42 -2.33 -6.12
C GLU A 129 -2.82 -0.93 -6.02
N ILE A 130 -1.60 -0.79 -6.52
CA ILE A 130 -0.88 0.48 -6.61
C ILE A 130 -0.47 0.75 -8.05
N VAL A 131 -0.61 2.01 -8.47
CA VAL A 131 -0.04 2.54 -9.72
C VAL A 131 1.06 3.50 -9.34
N ALA A 132 2.26 3.27 -9.87
CA ALA A 132 3.37 4.20 -9.73
C ALA A 132 4.19 4.33 -11.02
N ARG A 133 4.71 5.52 -11.27
CA ARG A 133 5.59 5.82 -12.41
C ARG A 133 6.78 6.62 -11.92
N GLN A 134 7.98 6.14 -12.22
CA GLN A 134 9.22 6.81 -11.81
C GLN A 134 9.24 7.19 -10.31
N GLY A 135 8.79 6.27 -9.46
CA GLY A 135 8.73 6.44 -8.00
C GLY A 135 7.57 7.28 -7.48
N ARG A 136 6.76 7.89 -8.35
CA ARG A 136 5.57 8.67 -7.94
C ARG A 136 4.35 7.77 -7.88
N VAL A 137 3.62 7.81 -6.77
CA VAL A 137 2.35 7.08 -6.62
C VAL A 137 1.24 7.87 -7.30
N LEU A 138 0.51 7.22 -8.21
CA LEU A 138 -0.53 7.85 -9.03
C LEU A 138 -1.94 7.37 -8.69
N LEU A 139 -2.08 6.18 -8.10
CA LEU A 139 -3.36 5.63 -7.67
C LEU A 139 -3.12 4.52 -6.65
N VAL A 140 -4.03 4.42 -5.69
CA VAL A 140 -4.13 3.26 -4.79
C VAL A 140 -5.57 2.76 -4.81
N SER A 141 -5.78 1.46 -4.87
CA SER A 141 -7.11 0.84 -4.75
C SER A 141 -7.23 0.00 -3.48
N ASP A 142 -8.46 -0.34 -3.10
CA ASP A 142 -8.76 -1.33 -2.06
C ASP A 142 -8.97 -2.75 -2.63
N HIS A 143 -8.50 -3.00 -3.85
CA HIS A 143 -8.81 -4.23 -4.58
C HIS A 143 -7.96 -5.41 -4.10
N SER A 144 -8.39 -6.03 -3.01
CA SER A 144 -7.81 -7.25 -2.45
C SER A 144 -8.90 -8.21 -2.03
N THR A 145 -8.99 -9.39 -2.65
CA THR A 145 -9.99 -10.40 -2.26
C THR A 145 -9.68 -11.02 -0.89
N HIS A 146 -8.39 -11.11 -0.54
CA HIS A 146 -7.90 -11.76 0.68
C HIS A 146 -8.22 -10.97 1.95
N TYR A 147 -8.06 -9.64 1.89
CA TYR A 147 -8.32 -8.77 3.03
C TYR A 147 -9.60 -7.96 2.88
N ARG A 148 -9.99 -7.61 1.65
CA ARG A 148 -11.12 -6.72 1.30
C ARG A 148 -11.26 -5.57 2.31
N PRO A 149 -10.19 -4.79 2.51
CA PRO A 149 -10.16 -3.83 3.60
C PRO A 149 -11.27 -2.78 3.42
N PRO A 150 -12.02 -2.43 4.48
CA PRO A 150 -12.89 -1.26 4.46
C PRO A 150 -12.16 0.00 4.02
N ARG A 151 -12.88 0.96 3.42
CA ARG A 151 -12.30 2.17 2.82
C ARG A 151 -11.39 2.95 3.76
N ARG A 152 -11.70 3.01 5.06
CA ARG A 152 -10.85 3.66 6.07
C ARG A 152 -9.39 3.17 6.08
N PHE A 153 -9.14 1.88 5.82
CA PHE A 153 -7.78 1.33 5.78
C PHE A 153 -7.01 1.85 4.57
N THR A 154 -7.65 1.92 3.40
CA THR A 154 -7.05 2.50 2.18
C THR A 154 -6.73 3.99 2.35
N ARG A 155 -7.54 4.73 3.11
CA ARG A 155 -7.28 6.15 3.46
C ARG A 155 -6.04 6.35 4.33
N GLN A 156 -5.50 5.30 4.95
CA GLN A 156 -4.24 5.36 5.70
C GLN A 156 -3.01 5.46 4.78
N VAL A 157 -3.10 5.00 3.52
CA VAL A 157 -1.95 4.94 2.61
C VAL A 157 -1.38 6.33 2.29
N PRO A 158 -2.18 7.35 1.90
CA PRO A 158 -1.67 8.71 1.75
C PRO A 158 -1.03 9.29 3.02
N LEU A 159 -1.49 8.89 4.21
CA LEU A 159 -0.92 9.36 5.48
C LEU A 159 0.47 8.74 5.70
N ALA A 160 0.60 7.42 5.47
CA ALA A 160 1.87 6.71 5.57
C ALA A 160 2.91 7.22 4.56
N LEU A 161 2.50 7.53 3.33
CA LEU A 161 3.36 8.11 2.31
C LEU A 161 3.88 9.49 2.73
N ARG A 162 3.00 10.38 3.21
CA ARG A 162 3.40 11.72 3.71
C ARG A 162 4.35 11.63 4.91
N ALA A 163 4.09 10.70 5.83
CA ALA A 163 4.96 10.45 6.98
C ALA A 163 6.39 10.08 6.56
N GLN A 164 6.54 9.46 5.40
CA GLN A 164 7.81 9.04 4.80
C GLN A 164 8.39 10.09 3.84
N GLY A 165 7.79 11.29 3.74
CA GLY A 165 8.26 12.37 2.88
C GLY A 165 7.84 12.25 1.40
N ILE A 166 6.94 11.32 1.06
CA ILE A 166 6.36 11.20 -0.27
C ILE A 166 5.18 12.16 -0.41
N GLU A 167 5.16 12.95 -1.47
CA GLU A 167 4.02 13.79 -1.81
C GLU A 167 2.82 12.91 -2.21
N ALA A 168 1.72 13.00 -1.45
CA ALA A 168 0.52 12.18 -1.67
C ALA A 168 -0.78 12.99 -1.55
N GLY A 169 -0.73 14.29 -1.90
CA GLY A 169 -1.82 15.28 -1.81
C GLY A 169 -3.20 14.77 -2.26
N ASP A 170 -3.54 15.01 -3.52
CA ASP A 170 -4.78 14.53 -4.14
C ASP A 170 -4.65 13.11 -4.68
N LEU A 171 -3.90 12.23 -3.99
CA LEU A 171 -3.65 10.86 -4.44
C LEU A 171 -4.99 10.15 -4.71
N PRO A 172 -5.30 9.78 -5.96
CA PRO A 172 -6.54 9.09 -6.29
C PRO A 172 -6.67 7.76 -5.55
N LEU A 173 -7.82 7.57 -4.89
CA LEU A 173 -8.17 6.34 -4.19
C LEU A 173 -9.36 5.66 -4.90
N GLU A 174 -9.12 4.49 -5.49
CA GLU A 174 -10.18 3.66 -6.09
C GLU A 174 -10.77 2.74 -5.02
N MET A 175 -11.98 3.04 -4.56
CA MET A 175 -12.63 2.31 -3.47
C MET A 175 -13.85 1.53 -3.96
N ARG A 176 -13.76 0.20 -3.92
CA ARG A 176 -14.83 -0.74 -4.30
C ARG A 176 -15.54 -1.34 -3.09
N SER A 177 -14.89 -1.36 -1.93
CA SER A 177 -15.51 -1.77 -0.66
C SER A 177 -16.60 -0.78 -0.24
N GLN A 178 -17.55 -1.23 0.57
CA GLN A 178 -18.49 -0.35 1.27
C GLN A 178 -17.95 -0.11 2.69
N GLU A 179 -18.23 1.05 3.28
CA GLU A 179 -18.06 1.21 4.73
C GLU A 179 -19.19 0.40 5.42
N PRO A 180 -18.91 -0.31 6.52
CA PRO A 180 -19.96 -0.86 7.37
C PRO A 180 -20.75 0.25 8.08
#